data_AF-A0A946GVN6-F1
#
_entry.id   AF-A0A946GVN6-F1
#
_cell.length_a   1.000
_cell.length_b   1.000
_cell.length_c   1.000
_cell.angle_alpha   90.00
_cell.angle_beta   90.00
_cell.angle_gamma   90.00
#
_symmetry.space_group_name_H-M   'P 1'
#
loop_
_entity.id
_entity.type
_entity.pdbx_description
1 polymer ?
#
loop_
_entity_poly.entity_id
_entity_poly.type
_entity_poly.pdbx_seq_one_letter_code
_entity_poly.pdbx_strand_id
1 'polypeptide(L)'
;MTKDYAEGVIRFKWLVIVMSILSVLAMGYGTQFLTFTNDYRVFFSKENPQLLAFENLQDTYSKNDNVMMVLVPEEGEVFTEKTLKAVIWLTDQAWQTPYSTRVDSISNYQHTYAEGDDLIVEDLVFEEDELTAEK
;
A
#
# COMPACT_ATOMS: atom_id res chain seq x y z
N MET A 1 59.70 1.88 5.58
CA MET A 1 58.34 2.46 5.50
C MET A 1 57.24 1.44 5.81
N THR A 2 57.10 0.34 5.05
CA THR A 2 56.08 -0.70 5.35
C THR A 2 56.41 -1.54 6.59
N LYS A 3 57.69 -1.85 6.83
CA LYS A 3 58.15 -2.58 8.02
C LYS A 3 57.93 -1.79 9.31
N ASP A 4 58.30 -0.51 9.30
CA ASP A 4 58.18 0.39 10.45
C ASP A 4 56.70 0.59 10.86
N TYR A 5 55.79 0.66 9.88
CA TYR A 5 54.34 0.71 10.13
C TYR A 5 53.82 -0.58 10.78
N ALA A 6 54.21 -1.75 10.25
CA ALA A 6 53.80 -3.04 10.80
C ALA A 6 54.31 -3.26 12.23
N GLU A 7 55.56 -2.88 12.52
CA GLU A 7 56.11 -2.93 13.88
C GLU A 7 55.36 -2.00 14.84
N GLY A 8 54.96 -0.81 14.39
CA GLY A 8 54.11 0.11 15.16
C GLY A 8 52.74 -0.49 15.49
N VAL A 9 52.09 -1.12 14.52
CA VAL A 9 50.79 -1.81 14.72
C VAL A 9 50.90 -2.96 15.70
N ILE A 10 51.97 -3.77 15.62
CA ILE A 10 52.20 -4.90 16.53
C ILE A 10 52.52 -4.42 17.95
N ARG A 11 53.32 -3.35 18.10
CA ARG A 11 53.66 -2.75 19.40
C ARG A 11 52.43 -2.24 20.15
N PHE A 12 51.46 -1.66 19.43
CA PHE A 12 50.22 -1.10 20.00
C PHE A 12 48.97 -1.94 19.70
N LYS A 13 49.12 -3.25 19.47
CA LYS A 13 48.05 -4.17 19.04
C LYS A 13 46.71 -4.01 19.75
N TRP A 14 46.70 -3.83 21.07
CA TRP A 14 45.47 -3.65 21.85
C TRP A 14 44.77 -2.32 21.53
N LEU A 15 45.52 -1.24 21.36
CA LEU A 15 44.98 0.07 20.98
C LEU A 15 44.38 0.00 19.57
N VAL A 16 45.06 -0.66 18.63
CA VAL A 16 44.55 -0.85 17.26
C VAL A 16 43.26 -1.67 17.25
N ILE A 17 43.17 -2.74 18.05
CA ILE A 17 41.96 -3.56 18.18
C ILE A 17 40.80 -2.73 18.74
N VAL A 18 41.01 -2.03 19.85
CA VAL A 18 39.98 -1.20 20.47
C VAL A 18 39.50 -0.10 19.51
N MET A 19 40.42 0.59 18.84
CA MET A 19 40.07 1.62 17.86
C MET A 19 39.31 1.05 16.67
N SER A 20 39.66 -0.14 16.20
CA SER A 20 38.94 -0.82 15.12
C SER A 20 37.51 -1.16 15.54
N ILE A 21 37.33 -1.71 16.75
CA ILE A 21 36.00 -2.04 17.29
C ILE A 21 35.17 -0.76 17.48
N LEU A 22 35.74 0.28 18.08
CA LEU A 22 35.06 1.57 18.24
C LEU A 22 34.67 2.18 16.90
N SER A 23 35.52 2.06 15.88
CA SER A 23 35.22 2.55 14.52
C SER A 23 34.04 1.79 13.91
N VAL A 24 34.02 0.46 14.06
CA VAL A 24 32.89 -0.37 13.58
C VAL A 24 31.60 -0.02 14.33
N LEU A 25 31.65 0.16 15.65
CA LEU A 25 30.48 0.56 16.44
C LEU A 25 29.99 1.97 16.07
N ALA A 26 30.89 2.92 15.85
CA ALA A 26 30.55 4.28 15.42
C ALA A 26 29.90 4.30 14.03
N MET A 27 30.44 3.53 13.07
CA MET A 27 29.80 3.36 11.75
C MET A 27 28.47 2.60 11.86
N GLY A 28 28.42 1.58 12.70
CA GLY A 28 27.24 0.78 12.98
C GLY A 28 26.10 1.58 13.60
N TYR A 29 26.40 2.63 14.38
CA TYR A 29 25.40 3.55 14.92
C TYR A 29 24.54 4.17 13.79
N GLY A 30 25.11 4.39 12.60
CA GLY A 30 24.35 4.91 11.45
C GLY A 30 23.20 4.00 10.98
N THR A 31 23.28 2.69 11.27
CA THR A 31 22.26 1.72 10.83
C THR A 31 20.88 1.97 11.45
N GLN A 32 20.80 2.62 12.62
CA GLN A 32 19.53 2.95 13.26
C GLN A 32 18.72 4.02 12.50
N PHE A 33 19.36 4.77 11.59
CA PHE A 33 18.70 5.79 10.76
C PHE A 33 18.31 5.26 9.38
N LEU A 34 18.60 3.99 9.08
CA LEU A 34 18.18 3.38 7.82
C LEU A 34 16.66 3.24 7.83
N THR A 35 16.03 3.83 6.83
CA THR A 35 14.59 3.74 6.59
C THR A 35 14.37 2.89 5.34
N PHE A 36 13.37 2.01 5.41
CA PHE A 36 12.88 1.32 4.21
C PHE A 36 11.83 2.22 3.56
N THR A 37 12.00 2.47 2.26
CA THR A 37 11.03 3.19 1.45
C THR A 37 10.70 2.36 0.21
N ASN A 38 9.41 2.18 -0.06
CA ASN A 38 8.90 1.59 -1.30
C ASN A 38 8.53 2.66 -2.33
N ASP A 39 8.85 3.93 -2.05
CA ASP A 39 8.52 5.03 -2.93
C ASP A 39 9.51 5.12 -4.08
N TYR A 40 9.05 4.86 -5.30
CA TYR A 40 9.88 4.97 -6.51
C TYR A 40 10.39 6.40 -6.77
N ARG A 41 9.79 7.42 -6.15
CA ARG A 41 10.22 8.83 -6.27
C ARG A 41 11.69 9.03 -5.86
N VAL A 42 12.23 8.17 -4.99
CA VAL A 42 13.64 8.25 -4.54
C VAL A 42 14.67 8.03 -5.66
N PHE A 43 14.26 7.44 -6.79
CA PHE A 43 15.12 7.25 -7.95
C PHE A 43 15.23 8.51 -8.84
N PHE A 44 14.42 9.54 -8.58
CA PHE A 44 14.39 10.76 -9.37
C PHE A 44 15.03 11.93 -8.60
N SER A 45 15.66 12.86 -9.33
CA SER A 45 16.12 14.11 -8.75
C SER A 45 14.93 15.01 -8.37
N LYS A 46 15.12 15.86 -7.36
CA LYS A 46 14.07 16.79 -6.91
C LYS A 46 13.69 17.80 -7.99
N GLU A 47 14.59 18.07 -8.93
CA GLU A 47 14.41 19.00 -10.04
C GLU A 47 13.82 18.32 -11.29
N ASN A 48 13.41 17.06 -11.21
CA ASN A 48 12.87 16.33 -12.36
C ASN A 48 11.49 16.92 -12.76
N PRO A 49 11.36 17.50 -13.97
CA PRO A 49 10.11 18.17 -14.37
C PRO A 49 8.94 17.21 -14.57
N GLN A 50 9.20 15.94 -14.92
CA GLN A 50 8.14 14.92 -15.05
C GLN A 50 7.60 14.50 -13.69
N LEU A 51 8.46 14.34 -12.68
CA LEU A 51 8.04 14.05 -11.31
C LEU A 51 7.18 15.18 -10.76
N LEU A 52 7.61 16.43 -10.94
CA LEU A 52 6.84 17.61 -10.51
C LEU A 52 5.48 17.70 -11.20
N ALA A 53 5.40 17.42 -12.50
CA ALA A 53 4.13 17.39 -13.21
C ALA A 53 3.19 16.28 -12.68
N PHE A 54 3.75 15.11 -12.36
CA PHE A 54 3.01 13.98 -11.79
C PHE A 54 2.52 14.27 -10.36
N GLU A 55 3.34 14.92 -9.53
CA GLU A 55 2.95 15.36 -8.18
C GLU A 55 1.84 16.40 -8.24
N ASN A 56 1.96 17.42 -9.10
CA ASN A 56 0.91 18.42 -9.29
C ASN A 56 -0.43 17.79 -9.73
N LEU A 57 -0.39 16.77 -10.58
CA LEU A 57 -1.60 16.07 -11.01
C LEU A 57 -2.24 15.33 -9.84
N GLN A 58 -1.47 14.59 -9.05
CA GLN A 58 -1.96 13.89 -7.86
C GLN A 58 -2.49 14.84 -6.79
N ASP A 59 -1.84 15.97 -6.57
CA ASP A 59 -2.29 16.97 -5.60
C ASP A 59 -3.59 17.67 -6.05
N THR A 60 -3.80 17.77 -7.37
CA THR A 60 -5.03 18.36 -7.94
C THR A 60 -6.20 17.37 -8.00
N TYR A 61 -5.95 16.11 -8.38
CA TYR A 61 -6.98 15.11 -8.69
C TYR A 61 -7.03 13.92 -7.72
N SER A 62 -6.33 14.01 -6.58
CA SER A 62 -6.09 12.93 -5.62
C SER A 62 -5.10 11.86 -6.12
N LYS A 63 -4.44 11.20 -5.17
CA LYS A 63 -3.55 10.06 -5.46
C LYS A 63 -4.38 8.84 -5.85
N ASN A 64 -3.92 8.13 -6.86
CA ASN A 64 -4.54 6.89 -7.33
C ASN A 64 -3.89 5.67 -6.63
N ASP A 65 -3.86 5.71 -5.29
CA ASP A 65 -3.36 4.61 -4.47
C ASP A 65 -4.52 3.67 -4.15
N ASN A 66 -4.52 2.48 -4.77
CA ASN A 66 -5.64 1.53 -4.66
C ASN A 66 -5.24 0.30 -3.86
N VAL A 67 -6.18 -0.21 -3.06
CA VAL A 67 -6.10 -1.53 -2.42
C VAL A 67 -7.11 -2.43 -3.10
N MET A 68 -6.62 -3.50 -3.74
CA MET A 68 -7.48 -4.50 -4.39
C MET A 68 -7.67 -5.70 -3.45
N MET A 69 -8.92 -6.02 -3.15
CA MET A 69 -9.31 -7.20 -2.39
C MET A 69 -10.03 -8.17 -3.32
N VAL A 70 -9.64 -9.44 -3.28
CA VAL A 70 -10.19 -10.49 -4.16
C VAL A 70 -10.79 -11.59 -3.28
N LEU A 71 -12.09 -11.86 -3.47
CA LEU A 71 -12.78 -12.98 -2.85
C LEU A 71 -12.97 -14.08 -3.89
N VAL A 72 -12.58 -15.31 -3.53
CA VAL A 72 -12.75 -16.49 -4.37
C VAL A 72 -13.63 -17.48 -3.61
N PRO A 73 -14.89 -17.69 -4.03
CA PRO A 73 -15.76 -18.69 -3.43
C PRO A 73 -15.22 -20.11 -3.63
N GLU A 74 -15.32 -20.96 -2.61
CA GLU A 74 -14.89 -22.36 -2.69
C GLU A 74 -15.67 -23.15 -3.77
N GLU A 75 -16.96 -22.83 -3.93
CA GLU A 75 -17.87 -23.48 -4.88
C GLU A 75 -17.70 -22.93 -6.32
N GLY A 76 -16.88 -21.89 -6.51
CA GLY A 76 -16.63 -21.23 -7.80
C GLY A 76 -17.75 -20.30 -8.29
N GLU A 77 -18.96 -20.39 -7.71
CA GLU A 77 -20.09 -19.52 -8.02
C GLU A 77 -20.03 -18.22 -7.21
N VAL A 78 -19.95 -17.08 -7.92
CA VAL A 78 -19.82 -15.74 -7.33
C VAL A 78 -21.19 -15.17 -6.90
N PHE A 79 -22.25 -15.45 -7.66
CA PHE A 79 -23.60 -14.92 -7.41
C PHE A 79 -24.41 -15.82 -6.46
N THR A 80 -23.81 -16.22 -5.35
CA THR A 80 -24.51 -16.92 -4.28
C THR A 80 -24.81 -15.94 -3.15
N GLU A 81 -25.92 -16.16 -2.42
CA GLU A 81 -26.31 -15.33 -1.28
C GLU A 81 -25.14 -15.14 -0.29
N LYS A 82 -24.43 -16.23 0.02
CA LYS A 82 -23.29 -16.23 0.92
C LYS A 82 -22.15 -15.33 0.42
N THR A 83 -21.80 -15.43 -0.86
CA THR A 83 -20.71 -14.61 -1.44
C THR A 83 -21.10 -13.15 -1.52
N LEU A 84 -22.33 -12.85 -1.97
CA LEU A 84 -22.81 -11.47 -2.07
C LEU A 84 -22.89 -10.77 -0.71
N LYS A 85 -23.37 -11.45 0.33
CA LYS A 85 -23.33 -10.94 1.71
C LYS A 85 -21.90 -10.66 2.19
N ALA A 86 -20.94 -11.52 1.84
CA ALA A 86 -19.54 -11.29 2.17
C ALA A 86 -18.96 -10.06 1.43
N VAL A 87 -19.35 -9.84 0.16
CA VAL A 87 -18.94 -8.67 -0.62
C VAL A 87 -19.54 -7.39 -0.04
N ILE A 88 -20.83 -7.37 0.31
CA ILE A 88 -21.50 -6.24 0.97
C ILE A 88 -20.78 -5.89 2.27
N TRP A 89 -20.61 -6.89 3.15
CA TRP A 89 -19.90 -6.72 4.42
C TRP A 89 -18.49 -6.17 4.22
N LEU A 90 -17.72 -6.70 3.26
CA LEU A 90 -16.38 -6.22 2.98
C LEU A 90 -16.38 -4.78 2.45
N THR A 91 -17.35 -4.43 1.63
CA THR A 91 -17.54 -3.07 1.09
C THR A 91 -17.76 -2.08 2.24
N ASP A 92 -18.60 -2.43 3.22
CA ASP A 92 -18.86 -1.60 4.40
C ASP A 92 -17.64 -1.46 5.32
N GLN A 93 -16.86 -2.53 5.50
CA GLN A 93 -15.61 -2.46 6.25
C GLN A 93 -14.55 -1.63 5.52
N ALA A 94 -14.49 -1.72 4.19
CA ALA A 94 -13.56 -0.95 3.37
C ALA A 94 -13.82 0.56 3.47
N TRP A 95 -15.09 0.98 3.60
CA TRP A 95 -15.45 2.37 3.86
C TRP A 95 -14.92 2.89 5.20
N GLN A 96 -14.79 2.03 6.20
CA GLN A 96 -14.26 2.38 7.53
C GLN A 96 -12.72 2.44 7.56
N THR A 97 -12.06 2.09 6.46
CA THR A 97 -10.59 2.13 6.38
C THR A 97 -10.11 3.59 6.33
N PRO A 98 -9.12 3.97 7.15
CA PRO A 98 -8.57 5.32 7.13
C PRO A 98 -8.12 5.75 5.74
N TYR A 99 -8.41 7.01 5.38
CA TYR A 99 -8.09 7.61 4.08
C TYR A 99 -8.81 7.00 2.87
N SER A 100 -9.78 6.10 3.08
CA SER A 100 -10.66 5.65 2.01
C SER A 100 -11.52 6.82 1.52
N THR A 101 -11.46 7.10 0.23
CA THR A 101 -12.27 8.15 -0.42
C THR A 101 -13.34 7.57 -1.34
N ARG A 102 -13.15 6.33 -1.79
CA ARG A 102 -14.04 5.59 -2.68
C ARG A 102 -13.82 4.10 -2.49
N VAL A 103 -14.91 3.35 -2.46
CA VAL A 103 -14.91 1.88 -2.46
C VAL A 103 -15.86 1.44 -3.57
N ASP A 104 -15.37 0.65 -4.50
CA ASP A 104 -16.17 0.02 -5.54
C ASP A 104 -16.15 -1.50 -5.34
N SER A 105 -17.29 -2.14 -5.54
CA SER A 105 -17.47 -3.59 -5.46
C SER A 105 -18.54 -4.04 -6.46
N ILE A 106 -18.77 -5.35 -6.54
CA ILE A 106 -19.84 -5.89 -7.39
C ILE A 106 -21.22 -5.53 -6.83
N SER A 107 -21.37 -5.39 -5.51
CA SER A 107 -22.67 -5.09 -4.90
C SER A 107 -23.09 -3.64 -5.09
N ASN A 108 -22.16 -2.68 -5.05
CA ASN A 108 -22.47 -1.25 -5.18
C ASN A 108 -22.32 -0.70 -6.61
N TYR A 109 -22.31 -1.58 -7.61
CA TYR A 109 -22.39 -1.16 -9.00
C TYR A 109 -23.71 -0.42 -9.23
N GLN A 110 -23.68 0.76 -9.86
CA GLN A 110 -24.89 1.57 -10.03
C GLN A 110 -25.90 0.86 -10.94
N HIS A 111 -27.02 0.46 -10.35
CA HIS A 111 -28.19 -0.04 -11.04
C HIS A 111 -29.17 1.12 -11.23
N THR A 112 -29.54 1.39 -12.49
CA THR A 112 -30.39 2.53 -12.83
C THR A 112 -31.51 2.10 -13.74
N TYR A 113 -32.74 2.37 -13.35
CA TYR A 113 -33.94 2.05 -14.11
C TYR A 113 -34.99 3.16 -13.93
N ALA A 114 -35.97 3.18 -14.83
CA ALA A 114 -37.09 4.10 -14.75
C ALA A 114 -38.34 3.36 -14.28
N GLU A 115 -39.07 3.95 -13.34
CA GLU A 115 -40.39 3.49 -12.91
C GLU A 115 -41.40 4.61 -13.14
N GLY A 116 -42.19 4.49 -14.22
CA GLY A 116 -43.07 5.57 -14.66
C GLY A 116 -42.27 6.79 -15.11
N ASP A 117 -42.45 7.91 -14.39
CA ASP A 117 -41.74 9.18 -14.62
C ASP A 117 -40.51 9.36 -13.70
N ASP A 118 -40.28 8.41 -12.79
CA ASP A 118 -39.17 8.46 -11.83
C ASP A 118 -37.95 7.69 -12.35
N LEU A 119 -36.76 8.22 -12.07
CA LEU A 119 -35.47 7.57 -12.32
C LEU A 119 -34.88 7.09 -10.99
N ILE A 120 -34.80 5.77 -10.80
CA ILE A 120 -34.21 5.15 -9.62
C ILE A 120 -32.74 4.85 -9.91
N VAL A 121 -31.86 5.27 -8.99
CA VAL A 121 -30.42 4.99 -9.03
C VAL A 121 -30.03 4.40 -7.69
N GLU A 122 -29.63 3.14 -7.68
CA GLU A 122 -29.38 2.38 -6.47
C GLU A 122 -28.25 1.37 -6.66
N ASP A 123 -27.83 0.71 -5.58
CA ASP A 123 -26.80 -0.33 -5.65
C ASP A 123 -27.36 -1.58 -6.34
N LEU A 124 -26.49 -2.36 -6.98
CA LEU A 124 -26.89 -3.58 -7.69
C LEU A 124 -27.46 -4.64 -6.75
N VAL A 125 -26.94 -4.69 -5.51
CA VAL A 125 -27.36 -5.67 -4.49
C VAL A 125 -27.36 -5.01 -3.11
N PHE A 126 -28.52 -4.97 -2.45
CA PHE A 126 -28.68 -4.51 -1.08
C PHE A 126 -28.63 -5.67 -0.07
N GLU A 127 -28.27 -5.34 1.18
CA GLU A 127 -28.30 -6.32 2.29
C GLU A 127 -29.70 -6.86 2.56
N GLU A 128 -30.72 -6.05 2.25
CA GLU A 128 -32.14 -6.32 2.48
C GLU A 128 -32.80 -7.08 1.31
N ASP A 129 -32.10 -7.24 0.18
CA ASP A 129 -32.64 -7.95 -0.97
C ASP A 129 -32.85 -9.43 -0.63
N GLU A 130 -34.02 -9.96 -1.01
CA GLU A 130 -34.23 -11.41 -1.01
C GLU A 130 -33.39 -12.02 -2.14
N LEU A 131 -32.16 -12.43 -1.80
CA LEU A 131 -31.23 -13.06 -2.72
C LEU A 131 -31.70 -14.48 -3.08
N THR A 132 -32.63 -14.58 -4.02
CA THR A 132 -33.07 -15.85 -4.59
C THR A 132 -32.17 -16.26 -5.74
N ALA A 133 -31.76 -17.53 -5.76
CA ALA A 133 -31.10 -18.10 -6.94
C ALA A 133 -32.13 -18.25 -8.07
N GLU A 134 -32.17 -17.29 -8.99
CA GLU A 134 -32.84 -17.51 -10.27
C GLU A 134 -31.93 -18.35 -11.17
N LYS A 135 -32.54 -19.35 -11.82
CA LYS A 135 -31.83 -20.45 -12.48
C LYS A 135 -31.71 -20.26 -13.98
#